data_AF-A0A0A1XDS1-F1
#
_entry.id   AF-A0A0A1XDS1-F1
#
_cell.length_a   1.000
_cell.length_b   1.000
_cell.length_c   1.000
_cell.angle_alpha   90.00
_cell.angle_beta   90.00
_cell.angle_gamma   90.00
#
_symmetry.space_group_name_H-M   'P 1'
#
loop_
_entity.id
_entity.type
_entity.pdbx_description
1 polymer ?
#
loop_
_entity_poly.entity_id
_entity_poly.type
_entity_poly.pdbx_seq_one_letter_code
_entity_poly.pdbx_strand_id
1 'polypeptide(L)'
;CEDALAKSLSDLMELVKLLREDIANQRQEITYLRRLLENCAGCKEPSSSSLRLEPTCRNANPCYPGVECRETSSGLRCGRCPMGLVGDGKICKPAVTCADRPCFIGVQCRDTLNGPQCDACPLGYDGDGRSCTIRSANILVPSHNVQHYQRQYTARKYSVISS
;
A
#
# COMPACT_ATOMS: atom_id res chain seq x y z
N CYS A 1 -52.24 -14.61 -19.51
CA CYS A 1 -50.85 -14.17 -19.22
C CYS A 1 -50.58 -14.07 -17.73
N GLU A 2 -51.52 -13.61 -16.91
CA GLU A 2 -51.35 -13.49 -15.45
C GLU A 2 -51.16 -14.84 -14.75
N ASP A 3 -51.90 -15.89 -15.15
CA ASP A 3 -51.75 -17.22 -14.56
C ASP A 3 -50.38 -17.87 -14.83
N ALA A 4 -49.81 -17.61 -16.01
CA ALA A 4 -48.47 -18.08 -16.36
C ALA A 4 -47.40 -17.37 -15.54
N LEU A 5 -47.56 -16.05 -15.32
CA LEU A 5 -46.66 -15.26 -14.49
C LEU A 5 -46.75 -15.64 -13.00
N ALA A 6 -47.96 -15.88 -12.50
CA ALA A 6 -48.20 -16.34 -11.13
C ALA A 6 -47.58 -17.72 -10.89
N LYS A 7 -47.69 -18.62 -11.88
CA LYS A 7 -47.03 -19.94 -11.84
C LYS A 7 -45.50 -19.81 -11.82
N SER A 8 -44.93 -19.01 -12.71
CA SER A 8 -43.47 -18.80 -12.74
C SER A 8 -42.91 -18.15 -11.47
N LEU A 9 -43.65 -17.24 -10.84
CA LEU A 9 -43.28 -16.66 -9.53
C LEU A 9 -43.30 -17.70 -8.40
N SER A 10 -44.32 -18.57 -8.39
CA SER A 10 -44.41 -19.68 -7.43
C SER A 10 -43.23 -20.64 -7.59
N ASP A 11 -42.93 -21.04 -8.83
CA ASP A 11 -41.81 -21.94 -9.16
C ASP A 11 -40.46 -21.32 -8.73
N LEU A 12 -40.27 -20.01 -8.95
CA LEU A 12 -39.08 -19.29 -8.51
C LEU A 12 -38.98 -19.21 -6.98
N MET A 13 -40.09 -18.96 -6.27
CA MET A 13 -40.11 -18.92 -4.81
C MET A 13 -39.78 -20.28 -4.19
N GLU A 14 -40.25 -21.37 -4.81
CA GLU A 14 -39.89 -22.73 -4.42
C GLU A 14 -38.39 -23.00 -4.64
N LEU A 15 -37.85 -22.59 -5.79
CA LEU A 15 -36.44 -22.73 -6.11
C LEU A 15 -35.54 -21.90 -5.18
N VAL A 16 -35.96 -20.70 -4.78
CA VAL A 16 -35.23 -19.87 -3.79
C VAL A 16 -35.22 -20.51 -2.41
N LYS A 17 -36.31 -21.16 -1.99
CA LYS A 17 -36.35 -21.90 -0.71
C LYS A 17 -35.37 -23.06 -0.74
N LEU A 18 -35.38 -23.84 -1.82
CA LEU A 18 -34.44 -24.95 -2.02
C LEU A 18 -32.98 -24.47 -2.00
N LEU A 19 -32.67 -23.38 -2.71
CA LEU A 19 -31.32 -22.79 -2.69
C LEU A 19 -30.91 -22.30 -1.30
N ARG A 20 -31.82 -21.73 -0.51
CA ARG A 20 -31.51 -21.29 0.86
C ARG A 20 -31.17 -22.47 1.76
N GLU A 21 -31.89 -23.58 1.62
CA GLU A 21 -31.60 -24.82 2.36
C GLU A 21 -30.26 -25.42 1.92
N ASP A 22 -29.98 -25.46 0.62
CA ASP A 22 -28.70 -25.96 0.10
C ASP A 22 -27.51 -25.10 0.57
N ILE A 23 -27.63 -23.78 0.53
CA ILE A 23 -26.61 -22.87 1.07
C ILE A 23 -26.42 -23.07 2.58
N ALA A 24 -27.51 -23.29 3.33
CA ALA A 24 -27.41 -23.56 4.77
C ALA A 24 -26.66 -24.87 5.05
N ASN A 25 -26.94 -25.91 4.27
CA ASN A 25 -26.26 -27.20 4.34
C ASN A 25 -24.78 -27.07 3.96
N GLN A 26 -24.46 -26.43 2.83
CA GLN A 26 -23.08 -26.17 2.41
C GLN A 26 -22.31 -25.35 3.45
N ARG A 27 -22.93 -24.37 4.11
CA ARG A 27 -22.30 -23.63 5.21
C ARG A 27 -21.94 -24.53 6.38
N GLN A 28 -22.78 -25.50 6.70
CA GLN A 28 -22.51 -26.46 7.77
C GLN A 28 -21.36 -27.41 7.39
N GLU A 29 -21.33 -27.91 6.17
CA GLU A 29 -20.22 -28.72 5.65
C GLU A 29 -18.91 -27.95 5.64
N ILE A 30 -18.90 -26.70 5.14
CA ILE A 30 -17.72 -25.82 5.16
C ILE A 30 -17.24 -25.58 6.60
N THR A 31 -18.15 -25.36 7.54
CA THR A 31 -17.81 -25.16 8.96
C THR A 31 -17.22 -26.42 9.58
N TYR A 32 -17.78 -27.57 9.26
CA TYR A 32 -17.30 -28.87 9.72
C TYR A 32 -15.90 -29.17 9.16
N LEU A 33 -15.70 -29.00 7.85
CA LEU A 33 -14.40 -29.17 7.19
C LEU A 33 -13.36 -28.21 7.77
N ARG A 34 -13.73 -26.95 8.00
CA ARG A 34 -12.85 -25.96 8.64
C ARG A 34 -12.45 -26.39 10.05
N ARG A 35 -13.40 -26.88 10.87
CA ARG A 35 -13.11 -27.41 12.21
C ARG A 35 -12.15 -28.60 12.15
N LEU A 36 -12.32 -29.50 11.19
CA LEU A 36 -11.40 -30.63 11.01
C LEU A 36 -9.98 -30.18 10.66
N LEU A 37 -9.84 -29.16 9.80
CA LEU A 37 -8.54 -28.55 9.49
C LEU A 37 -7.93 -27.85 10.71
N GLU A 38 -8.73 -27.11 11.48
CA GLU A 38 -8.29 -26.42 12.70
C GLU A 38 -7.84 -27.38 13.80
N ASN A 39 -8.50 -28.54 13.91
CA ASN A 39 -8.19 -29.58 14.89
C ASN A 39 -7.20 -30.64 14.36
N CYS A 40 -6.70 -30.48 13.13
CA CYS A 40 -5.73 -31.39 12.57
C CYS A 40 -4.39 -31.26 13.33
N ALA A 41 -4.05 -32.27 14.12
CA ALA A 41 -2.77 -32.32 14.86
C ALA A 41 -1.55 -32.15 13.95
N GLY A 42 -1.65 -32.58 12.68
CA GLY A 42 -0.60 -32.44 11.67
C GLY A 42 -0.40 -31.02 11.13
N CYS A 43 -1.35 -30.11 11.33
CA CYS A 43 -1.21 -28.70 10.93
C CYS A 43 -0.54 -27.84 12.02
N LYS A 44 -0.54 -28.33 13.27
CA LYS A 44 -0.05 -27.59 14.45
C LYS A 44 1.34 -28.02 14.88
N GLU A 45 1.69 -29.29 14.67
CA GLU A 45 3.04 -29.78 14.94
C GLU A 45 3.96 -29.48 13.74
N PRO A 46 5.14 -28.87 13.94
CA PRO A 46 6.20 -28.94 12.96
C PRO A 46 6.68 -30.39 12.98
N SER A 47 5.99 -31.28 12.27
CA SER A 47 6.28 -32.72 12.26
C SER A 47 7.78 -32.94 12.01
N SER A 48 8.41 -33.59 12.96
CA SER A 48 9.83 -33.90 13.02
C SER A 48 10.19 -35.16 12.22
N SER A 49 9.31 -35.69 11.38
CA SER A 49 9.56 -36.96 10.68
C SER A 49 8.57 -37.25 9.54
N SER A 50 8.45 -36.35 8.56
CA SER A 50 8.04 -36.70 7.19
C SER A 50 8.33 -35.51 6.27
N LEU A 51 9.42 -35.59 5.49
CA LEU A 51 9.76 -34.67 4.40
C LEU A 51 9.52 -33.17 4.73
N ARG A 52 10.26 -32.61 5.70
CA ARG A 52 10.41 -31.15 5.72
C ARG A 52 11.08 -30.78 4.40
N LEU A 53 10.28 -30.35 3.44
CA LEU A 53 10.78 -29.82 2.19
C LEU A 53 11.50 -28.54 2.59
N GLU A 54 12.83 -28.63 2.70
CA GLU A 54 13.63 -27.46 3.03
C GLU A 54 13.29 -26.38 2.00
N PRO A 55 12.93 -25.16 2.46
CA PRO A 55 12.61 -24.10 1.52
C PRO A 55 13.86 -23.77 0.73
N THR A 56 13.75 -23.91 -0.59
CA THR A 56 14.78 -23.61 -1.60
C THR A 56 14.29 -22.46 -2.45
N CYS A 57 15.21 -21.81 -3.16
CA CYS A 57 14.84 -20.76 -4.10
C CYS A 57 13.94 -21.28 -5.23
N ARG A 58 13.90 -22.60 -5.45
CA ARG A 58 13.07 -23.24 -6.48
C ARG A 58 11.64 -23.53 -6.01
N ASN A 59 11.46 -23.99 -4.76
CA ASN A 59 10.16 -24.45 -4.26
C ASN A 59 9.43 -23.41 -3.39
N ALA A 60 10.13 -22.42 -2.85
CA ALA A 60 9.60 -21.47 -1.89
C ALA A 60 10.37 -20.14 -1.94
N ASN A 61 10.49 -19.54 -3.13
CA ASN A 61 11.21 -18.28 -3.32
C ASN A 61 10.53 -17.12 -2.55
N PRO A 62 11.18 -16.52 -1.54
CA PRO A 62 10.62 -15.43 -0.76
C PRO A 62 10.92 -14.05 -1.36
N CYS A 63 11.63 -13.99 -2.49
CA CYS A 63 12.10 -12.75 -3.08
C CYS A 63 11.07 -12.12 -3.99
N TYR A 64 11.13 -10.80 -4.10
CA TYR A 64 10.28 -10.04 -5.01
C TYR A 64 10.46 -10.54 -6.46
N PRO A 65 9.41 -10.56 -7.30
CA PRO A 65 9.52 -11.02 -8.68
C PRO A 65 10.65 -10.34 -9.45
N GLY A 66 11.55 -11.14 -10.04
CA GLY A 66 12.73 -10.65 -10.77
C GLY A 66 13.95 -10.33 -9.90
N VAL A 67 13.85 -10.47 -8.58
CA VAL A 67 15.01 -10.40 -7.67
C VAL A 67 15.70 -11.76 -7.57
N GLU A 68 17.02 -11.75 -7.59
CA GLU A 68 17.84 -12.94 -7.43
C GLU A 68 17.64 -13.57 -6.05
N CYS A 69 17.41 -14.89 -6.00
CA CYS A 69 17.36 -15.67 -4.76
C CYS A 69 18.60 -16.55 -4.65
N ARG A 70 19.24 -16.57 -3.47
CA ARG A 70 20.39 -17.42 -3.16
C ARG A 70 20.16 -18.22 -1.89
N GLU A 71 20.48 -19.50 -1.93
CA GLU A 71 20.53 -20.36 -0.74
C GLU A 71 21.85 -20.15 -0.01
N THR A 72 21.78 -19.88 1.29
CA THR A 72 22.97 -19.67 2.15
C THR A 72 22.85 -20.53 3.40
N SER A 73 23.95 -20.73 4.12
CA SER A 73 23.94 -21.42 5.43
C SER A 73 23.03 -20.75 6.47
N SER A 74 22.71 -19.46 6.28
CA SER A 74 21.76 -18.70 7.11
C SER A 74 20.32 -18.73 6.61
N GLY A 75 20.01 -19.52 5.56
CA GLY A 75 18.73 -19.59 4.89
C GLY A 75 18.70 -18.85 3.54
N LEU A 76 17.50 -18.63 3.00
CA LEU A 76 17.31 -17.98 1.70
C LEU A 76 17.54 -16.47 1.79
N ARG A 77 18.35 -15.94 0.88
CA ARG A 77 18.69 -14.52 0.78
C ARG A 77 18.29 -13.94 -0.56
N CYS A 78 17.71 -12.75 -0.53
CA CYS A 78 17.31 -12.00 -1.71
C CYS A 78 18.38 -10.97 -2.10
N GLY A 79 18.52 -10.76 -3.40
CA GLY A 79 19.33 -9.70 -3.99
C GLY A 79 18.71 -8.32 -3.85
N ARG A 80 19.19 -7.38 -4.65
CA ARG A 80 18.66 -5.99 -4.67
C ARG A 80 17.35 -5.93 -5.46
N CYS A 81 16.50 -4.97 -5.09
CA CYS A 81 15.30 -4.67 -5.85
C CYS A 81 15.61 -4.25 -7.30
N PRO A 82 14.69 -4.49 -8.25
CA PRO A 82 14.82 -4.02 -9.62
C PRO A 82 14.92 -2.50 -9.72
N MET A 83 15.37 -1.99 -10.87
CA MET A 83 15.53 -0.55 -11.11
C MET A 83 14.23 0.21 -10.83
N GLY A 84 14.32 1.31 -10.07
CA GLY A 84 13.17 2.12 -9.67
C GLY A 84 12.41 1.61 -8.44
N LEU A 85 12.80 0.48 -7.85
CA LEU A 85 12.27 -0.01 -6.58
C LEU A 85 13.31 0.01 -5.46
N VAL A 86 12.84 0.16 -4.23
CA VAL A 86 13.64 0.14 -3.00
C VAL A 86 13.07 -0.84 -1.98
N GLY A 87 13.95 -1.42 -1.17
CA GLY A 87 13.58 -2.38 -0.13
C GLY A 87 14.66 -3.43 0.13
N ASP A 88 14.29 -4.52 0.79
CA ASP A 88 15.20 -5.59 1.26
C ASP A 88 15.33 -6.78 0.28
N GLY A 89 14.74 -6.66 -0.91
CA GLY A 89 14.71 -7.71 -1.93
C GLY A 89 13.58 -8.74 -1.75
N LYS A 90 12.98 -8.83 -0.55
CA LYS A 90 11.72 -9.58 -0.32
C LYS A 90 10.52 -8.68 -0.59
N ILE A 91 10.59 -7.47 -0.06
CA ILE A 91 9.61 -6.41 -0.27
C ILE A 91 10.29 -5.31 -1.07
N CYS A 92 9.82 -5.08 -2.29
CA CYS A 92 10.27 -3.99 -3.14
C CYS A 92 9.09 -3.07 -3.45
N LYS A 93 9.26 -1.77 -3.22
CA LYS A 93 8.25 -0.73 -3.48
C LYS A 93 8.83 0.37 -4.38
N PRO A 94 8.02 1.12 -5.12
CA PRO A 94 8.51 2.24 -5.92
C PRO A 94 9.37 3.19 -5.09
N ALA A 95 10.51 3.59 -5.63
CA ALA A 95 11.32 4.64 -5.05
C ALA A 95 10.54 5.96 -5.10
N VAL A 96 10.35 6.61 -3.95
CA VAL A 96 9.77 7.95 -3.91
C VAL A 96 10.88 8.94 -4.24
N THR A 97 10.60 9.88 -5.12
CA THR A 97 11.50 10.95 -5.56
C THR A 97 10.84 12.31 -5.37
N CYS A 98 11.58 13.39 -5.59
CA CYS A 98 11.01 14.73 -5.60
C CYS A 98 9.97 14.94 -6.71
N ALA A 99 9.99 14.14 -7.78
CA ALA A 99 8.97 14.17 -8.82
C ALA A 99 7.59 13.77 -8.30
N ASP A 100 7.54 12.94 -7.26
CA ASP A 100 6.30 12.51 -6.58
C ASP A 100 5.73 13.58 -5.63
N ARG A 101 6.38 14.76 -5.57
CA ARG A 101 6.01 15.90 -4.71
C ARG A 101 5.76 15.51 -3.24
N PRO A 102 6.74 14.85 -2.58
CA PRO A 102 6.58 14.37 -1.20
C PRO A 102 6.69 15.49 -0.15
N CYS A 103 7.15 16.68 -0.53
CA CYS A 103 7.31 17.83 0.34
C CYS A 103 6.10 18.75 0.28
N PHE A 104 5.88 19.51 1.36
CA PHE A 104 4.84 20.50 1.44
C PHE A 104 4.99 21.56 0.33
N ILE A 105 3.88 22.13 -0.13
CA ILE A 105 3.90 23.12 -1.22
C ILE A 105 4.80 24.32 -0.86
N GLY A 106 5.73 24.65 -1.76
CA GLY A 106 6.70 25.73 -1.55
C GLY A 106 7.94 25.33 -0.71
N VAL A 107 8.01 24.09 -0.20
CA VAL A 107 9.22 23.54 0.41
C VAL A 107 10.13 22.97 -0.68
N GLN A 108 11.43 23.29 -0.60
CA GLN A 108 12.42 22.77 -1.53
C GLN A 108 12.64 21.27 -1.25
N CYS A 109 12.62 20.48 -2.33
CA CYS A 109 12.91 19.05 -2.29
C CYS A 109 14.26 18.76 -2.94
N ARG A 110 15.01 17.80 -2.39
CA ARG A 110 16.24 17.24 -2.98
C ARG A 110 16.21 15.72 -2.96
N ASP A 111 16.46 15.10 -4.11
CA ASP A 111 16.66 13.66 -4.19
C ASP A 111 18.00 13.28 -3.55
N THR A 112 17.96 12.35 -2.60
CA THR A 112 19.16 11.81 -1.95
C THR A 112 19.18 10.29 -2.06
N LEU A 113 20.33 9.68 -1.76
CA LEU A 113 20.46 8.21 -1.71
C LEU A 113 19.50 7.55 -0.70
N ASN A 114 19.05 8.29 0.31
CA ASN A 114 18.12 7.82 1.33
C ASN A 114 16.65 8.17 1.02
N GLY A 115 16.36 8.62 -0.20
CA GLY A 115 15.05 9.11 -0.62
C GLY A 115 14.96 10.64 -0.67
N PRO A 116 13.77 11.20 -0.87
CA PRO A 116 13.59 12.62 -1.07
C PRO A 116 13.63 13.33 0.28
N GLN A 117 14.52 14.32 0.39
CA GLN A 117 14.69 15.17 1.56
C GLN A 117 13.97 16.50 1.34
N CYS A 118 13.17 16.90 2.32
CA CYS A 118 12.46 18.17 2.35
C CYS A 118 13.21 19.15 3.27
N ASP A 119 13.28 20.40 2.85
CA ASP A 119 13.78 21.50 3.69
C ASP A 119 12.74 21.90 4.76
N ALA A 120 13.08 22.89 5.58
CA ALA A 120 12.19 23.39 6.64
C ALA A 120 10.88 24.00 6.09
N CYS A 121 9.84 24.01 6.93
CA CYS A 121 8.56 24.63 6.59
C CYS A 121 8.70 26.14 6.29
N PRO A 122 7.86 26.69 5.40
CA PRO A 122 7.84 28.13 5.14
C PRO A 122 7.51 28.94 6.40
N LEU A 123 7.86 30.23 6.39
CA LEU A 123 7.54 31.15 7.50
C LEU A 123 6.05 31.11 7.85
N GLY A 124 5.76 30.99 9.14
CA GLY A 124 4.38 30.88 9.66
C GLY A 124 3.83 29.45 9.73
N TYR A 125 4.58 28.45 9.26
CA TYR A 125 4.24 27.04 9.38
C TYR A 125 5.26 26.30 10.27
N ASP A 126 4.84 25.21 10.91
CA ASP A 126 5.68 24.29 11.68
C ASP A 126 5.51 22.86 11.17
N GLY A 127 6.54 22.03 11.34
CA GLY A 127 6.53 20.63 10.91
C GLY A 127 7.85 20.13 10.33
N ASP A 128 7.80 19.01 9.62
CA ASP A 128 8.96 18.26 9.12
C ASP A 128 9.30 18.54 7.64
N GLY A 129 8.69 19.57 7.05
CA GLY A 129 8.84 19.90 5.62
C GLY A 129 8.02 19.03 4.67
N ARG A 130 7.53 17.86 5.12
CA ARG A 130 6.55 17.03 4.41
C ARG A 130 5.13 17.42 4.78
N SER A 131 4.91 17.61 6.07
CA SER A 131 3.66 18.08 6.66
C SER A 131 3.94 19.38 7.40
N CYS A 132 3.42 20.49 6.86
CA CYS A 132 3.54 21.80 7.48
C CYS A 132 2.15 22.30 7.88
N THR A 133 1.98 22.71 9.13
CA THR A 133 0.72 23.28 9.64
C THR A 133 0.94 24.70 10.12
N ILE A 134 -0.09 25.55 10.05
CA ILE A 134 0.03 26.95 10.48
C ILE A 134 0.37 26.97 11.97
N ARG A 135 1.42 27.70 12.34
CA ARG A 135 1.73 27.97 13.74
C ARG A 135 0.58 28.78 14.33
N SER A 136 -0.22 28.15 15.18
CA SER A 136 -1.21 28.81 16.04
C SER A 136 -0.50 29.60 17.15
N ALA A 137 0.36 30.53 16.77
CA ALA A 137 0.97 31.49 17.67
C ALA A 137 0.97 32.84 16.92
N ASN A 138 0.32 33.82 17.54
CA ASN A 138 0.05 35.17 17.06
C ASN A 138 1.02 35.66 15.97
N ILE A 139 0.44 36.05 14.83
CA ILE A 139 1.09 36.88 13.81
C ILE A 139 1.54 38.18 14.48
N LEU A 140 2.79 38.22 14.94
CA LEU A 140 3.53 39.46 15.13
C LEU A 140 4.36 39.65 13.87
N VAL A 141 3.76 40.24 12.85
CA VAL A 141 4.54 40.89 11.78
C VAL A 141 5.15 42.13 12.42
N PRO A 142 6.48 42.30 12.46
CA PRO A 142 7.04 43.61 12.77
C PRO A 142 6.59 44.56 11.65
N SER A 143 5.80 45.58 12.00
CA SER A 143 5.15 46.52 11.06
C SER A 143 6.10 47.41 10.25
N HIS A 144 7.38 47.06 10.09
CA HIS A 144 8.37 47.97 9.52
C HIS A 144 9.04 47.55 8.21
N ASN A 145 8.48 46.60 7.44
CA ASN A 145 8.91 46.39 6.05
C ASN A 145 7.88 45.70 5.13
N VAL A 146 6.61 46.12 5.20
CA VAL A 146 5.53 45.72 4.27
C VAL A 146 5.64 46.46 2.92
N GLN A 147 6.84 46.51 2.33
CA GLN A 147 7.01 47.01 0.95
C GLN A 147 7.93 46.15 0.10
N HIS A 148 8.75 45.27 0.71
CA HIS A 148 9.63 44.37 -0.05
C HIS A 148 9.05 42.97 -0.30
N TYR A 149 8.11 42.48 0.52
CA TYR A 149 7.66 41.09 0.43
C TYR A 149 6.62 40.82 -0.68
N GLN A 150 5.91 41.85 -1.15
CA GLN A 150 4.92 41.70 -2.23
C GLN A 150 5.52 41.67 -3.64
N ARG A 151 6.79 42.08 -3.83
CA ARG A 151 7.38 42.17 -5.19
C ARG A 151 7.88 40.84 -5.76
N GLN A 152 8.14 39.83 -4.93
CA GLN A 152 8.62 38.54 -5.43
C GLN A 152 7.50 37.56 -5.81
N TYR A 153 6.27 37.75 -5.32
CA TYR A 153 5.13 36.86 -5.64
C TYR A 153 4.38 37.24 -6.93
N THR A 154 4.62 38.40 -7.52
CA THR A 154 4.00 38.79 -8.81
C THR A 154 4.95 38.65 -10.00
N ALA A 155 6.22 38.32 -9.78
CA ALA A 155 7.26 38.28 -10.82
C ALA A 155 7.73 36.84 -11.12
N ARG A 156 6.80 35.95 -11.46
CA ARG A 156 7.05 34.79 -12.35
C ARG A 156 5.73 34.34 -12.98
N LYS A 157 5.06 35.30 -13.64
CA LYS A 157 4.27 34.97 -14.84
C LYS A 157 5.23 34.25 -15.78
N TYR A 158 4.87 33.02 -16.13
CA TYR A 158 5.47 32.25 -17.19
C TYR A 158 5.85 33.14 -18.37
N SER A 159 7.14 33.32 -18.62
CA SER A 159 7.62 33.62 -19.97
C SER A 159 7.51 32.32 -20.77
N VAL A 160 6.33 32.11 -21.38
CA VAL A 160 6.19 31.23 -22.54
C VAL A 160 6.48 32.08 -23.77
N ILE A 161 7.57 31.75 -24.47
CA ILE A 161 7.85 32.22 -25.83
C ILE A 161 7.13 31.27 -26.81
N SER A 162 6.68 31.82 -27.95
CA SER A 162 6.14 31.20 -29.18
C SER A 162 4.64 31.50 -29.37
N SER A 163 4.14 32.07 -30.48
CA SER A 163 4.68 32.33 -31.83
C SER A 163 4.12 33.65 -32.38
#